data_AF-A0A966UPK7-F1
#
_entry.id   AF-A0A966UPK7-F1
#
_cell.length_a   1.000
_cell.length_b   1.000
_cell.length_c   1.000
_cell.angle_alpha   90.00
_cell.angle_beta   90.00
_cell.angle_gamma   90.00
#
_symmetry.space_group_name_H-M   'P 1'
#
loop_
_entity.id
_entity.type
_entity.pdbx_description
1 polymer ?
#
loop_
_entity_poly.entity_id
_entity_poly.type
_entity_poly.pdbx_seq_one_letter_code
_entity_poly.pdbx_strand_id
1 'polypeptide(L)' 'MIPAAWLIKEYDSKGNLVWYGLLMSEPTELSWVKDLKNKQHNLEIIPLIPDEKNIKRINNTKKYDAKKLAEAHGGL' A
#
# COMPACT_ATOMS: atom_id res chain seq x y z
N MET A 1 -4.29 13.31 13.46
CA MET A 1 -3.81 11.93 13.22
C MET A 1 -2.65 12.03 12.24
N ILE A 2 -1.54 11.34 12.50
CA ILE A 2 -0.39 11.31 11.59
C ILE A 2 -0.63 10.18 10.58
N PRO A 3 -0.61 10.44 9.27
CA PRO A 3 -0.75 9.39 8.26
C PRO A 3 0.39 8.37 8.40
N ALA A 4 0.08 7.08 8.32
CA ALA A 4 1.09 6.02 8.37
C ALA A 4 1.77 5.80 7.01
N ALA A 5 1.10 6.21 5.94
CA ALA A 5 1.59 6.17 4.57
C ALA A 5 0.78 7.16 3.72
N TRP A 6 1.16 7.29 2.46
CA TRP A 6 0.52 8.12 1.46
C TRP A 6 0.30 7.30 0.20
N LEU A 7 -0.96 7.22 -0.24
CA LEU A 7 -1.33 6.66 -1.52
C LEU A 7 -1.29 7.76 -2.56
N ILE A 8 -0.50 7.55 -3.59
CA ILE A 8 -0.52 8.40 -4.77
C ILE A 8 -1.26 7.69 -5.87
N LYS A 9 -2.07 8.45 -6.60
CA LYS A 9 -2.65 8.04 -7.87
C LYS A 9 -2.29 9.06 -8.95
N GLU A 10 -1.97 8.55 -10.12
CA GLU A 10 -1.73 9.34 -11.32
C GLU A 10 -2.79 9.00 -12.36
N TYR A 11 -3.34 10.03 -12.97
CA TYR A 11 -4.36 9.93 -13.99
C TYR A 11 -3.89 10.58 -15.29
N ASP A 12 -4.31 10.01 -16.42
CA ASP A 12 -4.13 10.62 -17.73
C ASP A 12 -5.02 11.85 -17.92
N SER A 13 -4.91 12.50 -19.09
CA SER A 13 -5.72 13.67 -19.46
C SER A 13 -7.22 13.38 -19.62
N LYS A 14 -7.62 12.10 -19.68
CA LYS A 14 -9.02 11.66 -19.75
C LYS A 14 -9.55 11.25 -18.37
N GLY A 15 -8.73 11.32 -17.33
CA GLY A 15 -9.10 10.92 -15.97
C GLY A 15 -8.96 9.42 -15.69
N ASN A 16 -8.30 8.65 -16.54
CA ASN A 16 -8.05 7.23 -16.28
C ASN A 16 -6.82 7.06 -15.40
N LEU A 17 -6.90 6.18 -14.39
CA LEU A 17 -5.77 5.83 -13.54
C LEU A 17 -4.69 5.14 -14.37
N VAL A 18 -3.49 5.73 -14.44
CA VAL A 18 -2.34 5.19 -15.16
C VAL A 18 -1.27 4.62 -14.23
N TRP A 19 -1.18 5.15 -13.01
CA TRP A 19 -0.22 4.69 -12.03
C TRP A 19 -0.73 4.93 -10.60
N TYR A 20 -0.27 4.11 -9.67
CA TYR A 20 -0.45 4.37 -8.25
C TYR A 20 0.76 3.84 -7.47
N GLY A 21 1.03 4.44 -6.32
CA GLY A 21 2.15 4.08 -5.47
C GLY A 21 1.88 4.37 -4.00
N LEU A 22 2.59 3.64 -3.14
CA LEU A 22 2.56 3.86 -1.69
C LEU A 22 3.89 4.44 -1.24
N LEU A 23 3.83 5.56 -0.52
CA LEU A 23 4.99 6.17 0.12
C LEU A 23 4.84 6.14 1.64
N MET A 24 5.94 5.82 2.32
CA MET A 24 6.00 5.83 3.79
C MET A 24 6.07 7.25 4.35
N SER A 25 6.54 8.20 3.54
CA SER A 25 6.65 9.62 3.89
C SER A 25 5.78 10.46 2.97
N GLU A 26 5.36 11.63 3.45
CA GLU A 26 4.62 12.58 2.63
C GLU A 26 5.47 13.01 1.42
N PRO A 27 4.94 12.89 0.19
CA PRO A 27 5.64 13.40 -0.99
C PRO A 27 5.59 14.92 -0.99
N THR A 28 6.63 15.56 -0.43
CA THR A 28 6.79 17.02 -0.46
C THR A 28 7.26 17.55 -1.82
N GLU A 29 7.81 16.66 -2.63
CA GLU A 29 8.34 16.95 -3.96
C GLU A 29 7.94 15.86 -4.93
N LEU A 30 7.79 16.20 -6.22
CA LEU A 30 7.39 15.27 -7.29
C LEU A 30 8.57 14.51 -7.90
N SER A 31 9.67 14.34 -7.16
CA SER A 31 10.91 13.70 -7.63
C SER A 31 10.74 12.23 -8.04
N TRP A 32 9.66 11.60 -7.61
CA TRP A 32 9.24 10.23 -7.98
C TRP A 32 8.47 10.17 -9.31
N VAL A 33 8.04 11.30 -9.87
CA VAL A 33 7.42 11.38 -11.19
C VAL A 33 8.54 11.54 -12.23
N LYS A 34 9.04 10.41 -12.73
CA LYS A 34 10.21 10.36 -13.63
C LYS A 34 9.99 11.04 -15.00
N ASP A 35 8.76 11.43 -15.36
CA ASP A 35 8.40 11.73 -16.76
C ASP A 35 7.63 13.07 -16.98
N LEU A 36 7.85 14.06 -16.12
CA LEU A 36 7.10 15.34 -16.12
C LEU A 36 7.28 16.22 -17.38
N LYS A 37 8.22 15.92 -18.27
CA LYS A 37 8.62 16.87 -19.33
C LYS A 37 7.65 16.95 -20.51
N ASN A 38 6.88 15.91 -20.80
CA ASN A 38 6.15 15.80 -22.07
C ASN A 38 4.65 15.42 -21.95
N LYS A 39 4.11 15.22 -20.74
CA LYS A 39 2.72 14.82 -20.54
C LYS A 39 2.08 15.61 -19.39
N GLN A 40 0.77 15.84 -19.48
CA GLN A 40 -0.01 16.41 -18.38
C GLN A 40 -0.37 15.28 -17.41
N HIS A 41 0.10 15.39 -16.17
CA HIS A 41 -0.13 14.41 -15.12
C HIS A 41 -1.12 14.97 -14.11
N ASN A 42 -2.22 14.25 -13.87
CA ASN A 42 -3.16 14.59 -12.80
C ASN A 42 -2.84 13.69 -11.60
N LEU A 43 -2.51 14.28 -10.44
CA LEU A 43 -2.08 13.52 -9.27
C LEU A 43 -3.06 13.71 -8.11
N GLU A 44 -3.39 12.62 -7.44
CA GLU A 44 -4.05 12.63 -6.14
C GLU A 44 -3.09 12.08 -5.09
N ILE A 45 -2.89 12.83 -4.01
CA ILE A 45 -2.08 12.43 -2.85
C ILE A 45 -3.04 12.22 -1.68
N ILE A 46 -3.19 10.98 -1.25
CA ILE A 46 -4.19 10.56 -0.28
C ILE A 46 -3.48 10.07 0.99
N PRO A 47 -3.68 10.72 2.15
CA PRO A 47 -3.12 10.24 3.41
C PRO A 47 -3.80 8.92 3.80
N LEU A 48 -2.99 7.91 4.12
CA LEU A 48 -3.48 6.63 4.64
C LEU A 48 -3.40 6.62 6.16
N ILE A 49 -4.56 6.63 6.78
CA ILE A 49 -4.72 6.56 8.23
C ILE A 49 -5.06 5.11 8.58
N PRO A 50 -4.29 4.44 9.46
CA PRO A 50 -4.62 3.10 9.91
C PRO A 50 -6.02 3.05 10.52
N ASP A 51 -6.80 2.06 10.14
CA ASP A 51 -8.05 1.78 10.83
C ASP A 51 -7.75 1.05 12.15
N GLU A 52 -7.63 1.84 13.21
CA GLU A 52 -7.34 1.31 14.55
C GLU A 52 -8.49 0.49 15.14
N LYS A 53 -9.71 0.58 14.58
CA LYS A 53 -10.88 -0.16 15.07
C LYS A 53 -10.92 -1.60 14.54
N ASN A 54 -10.38 -1.83 13.34
CA ASN A 54 -10.44 -3.12 12.66
C ASN A 54 -9.06 -3.79 12.51
N ILE A 55 -8.19 -3.63 13.52
CA ILE A 55 -6.85 -4.24 13.49
C ILE A 55 -6.94 -5.77 13.64
N LYS A 56 -6.53 -6.50 12.60
CA LYS A 56 -6.32 -7.95 12.69
C LYS A 56 -4.95 -8.25 13.30
N ARG A 57 -4.91 -8.56 14.60
CA ARG A 57 -3.68 -8.94 15.31
C ARG A 57 -3.44 -10.45 15.19
N ILE A 58 -2.25 -10.82 14.76
CA ILE A 58 -1.79 -12.21 14.75
C ILE A 58 -0.66 -12.31 15.76
N ASN A 59 -0.89 -13.03 16.86
CA ASN A 59 0.07 -13.19 17.96
C ASN A 59 0.61 -14.63 17.98
N ASN A 60 1.81 -14.80 18.56
CA ASN A 60 2.41 -16.11 18.86
C ASN A 60 2.55 -17.08 17.66
N THR A 61 2.73 -16.54 16.44
CA THR A 61 3.02 -17.37 15.26
C THR A 61 4.50 -17.75 15.22
N LYS A 62 4.78 -19.06 15.26
CA LYS A 62 6.09 -19.62 14.88
C LYS A 62 6.12 -19.81 13.36
N LYS A 63 7.27 -19.55 12.72
CA LYS A 63 7.49 -19.79 11.28
C LYS A 63 7.22 -21.25 10.89
N TYR A 64 7.45 -22.17 11.82
CA TYR A 64 7.14 -23.59 11.70
C TYR A 64 6.07 -23.95 12.74
N ASP A 65 4.90 -24.31 12.26
CA ASP A 65 3.78 -24.77 13.09
C ASP A 65 3.45 -26.19 12.63
N ALA A 66 3.99 -27.18 13.35
CA ALA A 66 3.83 -28.60 13.02
C ALA A 66 2.35 -29.00 12.90
N LYS A 67 1.46 -28.27 13.59
CA LYS A 67 0.01 -28.49 13.53
C LYS A 67 -0.58 -28.10 12.17
N LYS A 68 -0.17 -26.96 11.59
CA LYS A 68 -0.58 -26.55 10.24
C LYS A 68 -0.07 -27.50 9.16
N LEU A 69 1.12 -28.09 9.37
CA LEU A 69 1.69 -29.06 8.45
C LEU A 69 0.93 -30.40 8.50
N ALA A 70 0.59 -30.89 9.69
CA ALA A 70 -0.26 -32.08 9.85
C ALA A 70 -1.68 -31.88 9.29
N GLU A 71 -2.28 -30.71 9.51
CA GLU A 71 -3.60 -30.35 8.96
C GLU A 71 -3.58 -30.24 7.43
N ALA A 72 -2.51 -29.71 6.84
CA ALA A 72 -2.34 -29.64 5.39
C ALA A 72 -2.08 -31.01 4.72
N HIS A 73 -1.58 -31.99 5.49
CA HIS A 73 -1.28 -33.35 5.03
C HIS A 73 -2.30 -34.40 5.50
N GLY A 74 -3.48 -33.98 5.98
CA GLY A 74 -4.61 -34.87 6.23
C GLY A 74 -4.60 -35.61 7.57
N GLY A 75 -3.73 -35.23 8.51
CA GLY A 75 -3.56 -35.93 9.79
C GLY A 75 -2.77 -37.23 9.63
N LEU A 76 -1.78 -37.44 10.50
CA LEU A 76 -1.09 -38.73 10.63
C LEU A 76 -2.00 -39.79 11.26
#